data_AF-A0A7U9XDU1-F1
#
_entry.id   AF-A0A7U9XDU1-F1
#
_cell.length_a   1.000
_cell.length_b   1.000
_cell.length_c   1.000
_cell.angle_alpha   90.00
_cell.angle_beta   90.00
_cell.angle_gamma   90.00
#
_symmetry.space_group_name_H-M   'P 1'
#
loop_
_entity.id
_entity.type
_entity.pdbx_description
1 polymer ?
#
loop_
_entity_poly.entity_id
_entity_poly.type
_entity_poly.pdbx_seq_one_letter_code
_entity_poly.pdbx_strand_id
1 'polypeptide(L)'
;MNLENMMTCTDIVPIYDKYGTQINEVKLPQKIIPTARRRCPCSKEHIFYKGAGIIYRGNYANITDDQMIIVSQNASEYQKYYIVHPKVFHKFGIFAFPHQPVFSDCEGGCGKKEKNILLMQKKFEYSAIKEIVDVIDVPIHDHNIYAYRLKSVRGSYKDTIQFIEYILSENFCSAWDKNLWADIMGYGYLRDMADWFESKELKHKLGTIYGLLKSLLQADKYTYEDVVKETIGLEQLGEVYLPYIAAKIVDKYCPKCISYLDLNNFTPKLYESLWKIIYSGKSCCHLENDDKWDYIRDILFSYIPGHIQILMQELNSHKI
;
A
#
# COMPACT_ATOMS: atom_id res chain seq x y z
N MET A 1 -35.55 4.56 13.35
CA MET A 1 -35.54 4.50 11.88
C MET A 1 -34.51 3.43 11.52
N ASN A 2 -34.97 2.28 10.99
CA ASN A 2 -34.13 1.09 10.77
C ASN A 2 -33.03 1.36 9.73
N LEU A 3 -31.77 1.37 10.18
CA LEU A 3 -30.56 1.57 9.36
C LEU A 3 -30.19 0.34 8.52
N GLU A 4 -30.97 -0.75 8.58
CA GLU A 4 -30.70 -2.02 7.90
C GLU A 4 -31.36 -2.17 6.52
N ASN A 5 -32.23 -1.24 6.12
CA ASN A 5 -32.92 -1.29 4.82
C ASN A 5 -32.32 -0.28 3.82
N MET A 6 -31.34 -0.76 3.05
CA MET A 6 -30.99 -0.41 1.65
C MET A 6 -29.47 -0.50 1.42
N MET A 7 -28.86 -1.66 1.70
CA MET A 7 -27.72 -2.08 0.87
C MET A 7 -28.29 -2.61 -0.45
N THR A 8 -28.73 -1.69 -1.31
CA THR A 8 -29.22 -2.04 -2.65
C THR A 8 -28.07 -2.65 -3.43
N CYS A 9 -28.16 -3.95 -3.68
CA CYS A 9 -27.27 -4.61 -4.64
C CYS A 9 -27.50 -3.98 -6.02
N THR A 10 -26.43 -3.68 -6.74
CA THR A 10 -26.47 -3.06 -8.07
C THR A 10 -25.53 -3.81 -9.01
N ASP A 11 -25.90 -3.90 -10.27
CA ASP A 11 -25.05 -4.30 -11.39
C ASP A 11 -24.65 -3.10 -12.26
N ILE A 12 -25.04 -1.88 -11.88
CA ILE A 12 -24.68 -0.65 -12.59
C ILE A 12 -23.72 0.16 -11.71
N VAL A 13 -22.59 0.56 -12.29
CA VAL A 13 -21.58 1.43 -11.69
C VAL A 13 -21.62 2.78 -12.42
N PRO A 14 -22.24 3.81 -11.85
CA PRO A 14 -22.27 5.15 -12.44
C PRO A 14 -20.88 5.78 -12.45
N ILE A 15 -20.64 6.66 -13.43
CA ILE A 15 -19.44 7.49 -13.51
C ILE A 15 -19.85 8.95 -13.36
N TYR A 16 -19.30 9.64 -12.35
CA TYR A 16 -19.62 11.03 -12.06
C TYR A 16 -18.43 11.95 -12.32
N ASP A 17 -18.71 13.19 -12.72
CA ASP A 17 -17.75 14.29 -12.60
C ASP A 17 -17.68 14.85 -11.15
N LYS A 18 -16.77 15.81 -10.90
CA LYS A 18 -16.66 16.46 -9.58
C LYS A 18 -17.88 17.30 -9.18
N TYR A 19 -18.73 17.65 -10.14
CA TYR A 19 -19.96 18.43 -9.94
C TYR A 19 -21.18 17.56 -9.63
N GLY A 20 -21.01 16.23 -9.69
CA GLY A 20 -22.04 15.24 -9.41
C GLY A 20 -22.93 14.91 -10.59
N THR A 21 -22.57 15.34 -11.81
CA THR A 21 -23.22 14.95 -13.06
C THR A 21 -22.81 13.52 -13.40
N GLN A 22 -23.77 12.64 -13.68
CA GLN A 22 -23.46 11.33 -14.23
C GLN A 22 -23.09 11.49 -15.70
N ILE A 23 -21.85 11.16 -16.05
CA ILE A 23 -21.32 11.31 -17.41
C ILE A 23 -21.34 9.99 -18.18
N ASN A 24 -21.36 8.85 -17.48
CA ASN A 24 -21.42 7.52 -18.08
C ASN A 24 -21.80 6.46 -17.02
N GLU A 25 -21.82 5.18 -17.41
CA GLU A 25 -22.00 4.05 -16.51
C GLU A 25 -21.37 2.77 -17.08
N VAL A 26 -21.08 1.81 -16.20
CA VAL A 26 -20.61 0.47 -16.55
C VAL A 26 -21.60 -0.56 -16.02
N LYS A 27 -22.04 -1.49 -16.86
CA LYS A 27 -22.87 -2.62 -16.45
C LYS A 27 -22.00 -3.84 -16.16
N LEU A 28 -22.11 -4.37 -14.94
CA LEU A 28 -21.41 -5.55 -14.47
C LEU A 28 -22.20 -6.83 -14.81
N PRO A 29 -21.52 -7.97 -14.98
CA PRO A 29 -22.17 -9.27 -15.18
C PRO A 29 -22.99 -9.74 -13.97
N GLN A 30 -22.67 -9.25 -12.77
CA GLN A 30 -23.31 -9.64 -11.52
C GLN A 30 -23.63 -8.43 -10.66
N LYS A 31 -24.66 -8.59 -9.82
CA LYS A 31 -24.94 -7.62 -8.77
C LYS A 31 -23.88 -7.69 -7.68
N ILE A 32 -23.37 -6.53 -7.31
CA ILE A 32 -22.41 -6.31 -6.27
C ILE A 32 -23.02 -5.50 -5.12
N ILE A 33 -22.37 -5.56 -3.96
CA ILE A 33 -22.72 -4.73 -2.81
C ILE A 33 -21.74 -3.54 -2.75
N PRO A 34 -22.21 -2.29 -2.88
CA PRO A 34 -21.37 -1.11 -2.73
C PRO A 34 -20.59 -1.07 -1.42
N THR A 35 -19.32 -0.70 -1.48
CA THR A 35 -18.41 -0.61 -0.34
C THR A 35 -17.89 0.82 -0.17
N ALA A 36 -17.78 1.28 1.09
CA ALA A 36 -17.43 2.69 1.35
C ALA A 36 -15.94 3.03 1.30
N ARG A 37 -15.05 2.03 1.44
CA ARG A 37 -13.60 2.28 1.54
C ARG A 37 -12.72 1.31 0.75
N ARG A 38 -13.22 0.13 0.42
CA ARG A 38 -12.48 -0.84 -0.39
C ARG A 38 -12.99 -0.69 -1.83
N ARG A 39 -12.10 -0.32 -2.76
CA ARG A 39 -12.34 -0.27 -4.23
C ARG A 39 -12.54 -1.67 -4.81
N CYS A 40 -13.29 -2.53 -4.12
CA CYS A 40 -13.39 -3.96 -4.40
C CYS A 40 -14.70 -4.54 -3.82
N PRO A 41 -15.86 -4.09 -4.32
CA PRO A 41 -17.14 -4.71 -3.98
C PRO A 41 -17.18 -6.18 -4.42
N CYS A 42 -18.03 -6.97 -3.76
CA CYS A 42 -18.12 -8.42 -3.92
C CYS A 42 -19.54 -8.82 -4.34
N SER A 43 -19.66 -9.78 -5.26
CA SER A 43 -20.93 -10.41 -5.60
C SER A 43 -21.30 -11.52 -4.63
N LYS A 44 -22.54 -12.02 -4.73
CA LYS A 44 -23.01 -13.20 -3.98
C LYS A 44 -22.23 -14.47 -4.30
N GLU A 45 -21.65 -14.57 -5.49
CA GLU A 45 -20.85 -15.72 -5.92
C GLU A 45 -19.39 -15.60 -5.48
N HIS A 46 -19.04 -14.67 -4.60
CA HIS A 46 -17.67 -14.41 -4.15
C HIS A 46 -16.71 -13.99 -5.28
N ILE A 47 -17.21 -13.22 -6.25
CA ILE A 47 -16.38 -12.53 -7.25
C ILE A 47 -16.15 -11.10 -6.76
N PHE A 48 -14.89 -10.71 -6.70
CA PHE A 48 -14.42 -9.39 -6.31
C PHE A 48 -14.21 -8.53 -7.54
N TYR A 49 -14.76 -7.31 -7.56
CA TYR A 49 -14.67 -6.38 -8.69
C TYR A 49 -13.80 -5.18 -8.31
N LYS A 50 -12.48 -5.26 -8.53
CA LYS A 50 -11.58 -4.15 -8.20
C LYS A 50 -11.72 -3.03 -9.22
N GLY A 51 -11.95 -1.81 -8.73
CA GLY A 51 -12.22 -0.63 -9.57
C GLY A 51 -13.71 -0.41 -9.91
N ALA A 52 -14.63 -1.22 -9.37
CA ALA A 52 -16.08 -1.09 -9.58
C ALA A 52 -16.75 -0.03 -8.67
N GLY A 53 -16.08 1.10 -8.49
CA GLY A 53 -16.59 2.22 -7.71
C GLY A 53 -16.53 2.03 -6.19
N ILE A 54 -16.83 3.12 -5.49
CA ILE A 54 -16.96 3.18 -4.03
C ILE A 54 -18.12 4.10 -3.65
N ILE A 55 -18.55 4.03 -2.40
CA ILE A 55 -19.32 5.13 -1.79
C ILE A 55 -18.34 6.24 -1.41
N TYR A 56 -18.39 7.38 -2.10
CA TYR A 56 -17.42 8.46 -1.91
C TYR A 56 -17.49 9.10 -0.52
N ARG A 57 -16.31 9.28 0.08
CA ARG A 57 -16.12 9.87 1.43
C ARG A 57 -15.04 10.95 1.49
N GLY A 58 -14.33 11.19 0.39
CA GLY A 58 -13.16 12.05 0.31
C GLY A 58 -11.98 11.36 -0.34
N ASN A 59 -10.97 12.15 -0.71
CA ASN A 59 -9.77 11.70 -1.42
C ASN A 59 -8.60 12.65 -1.12
N TYR A 60 -7.39 12.29 -1.56
CA TYR A 60 -6.21 13.13 -1.34
C TYR A 60 -5.96 14.07 -2.52
N ALA A 61 -5.58 15.31 -2.21
CA ALA A 61 -5.23 16.35 -3.17
C ALA A 61 -3.95 17.09 -2.74
N ASN A 62 -3.21 17.66 -3.70
CA ASN A 62 -2.11 18.60 -3.41
C ASN A 62 -2.48 20.05 -3.68
N ILE A 63 -3.57 20.26 -4.43
CA ILE A 63 -4.11 21.57 -4.79
C ILE A 63 -5.59 21.53 -4.47
N THR A 64 -6.10 22.60 -3.89
CA THR A 64 -7.51 22.75 -3.50
C THR A 64 -8.18 23.81 -4.38
N ASP A 65 -9.49 23.71 -4.56
CA ASP A 65 -10.32 24.74 -5.18
C ASP A 65 -11.48 25.15 -4.25
N ASP A 66 -12.15 26.27 -4.55
CA ASP A 66 -13.24 26.82 -3.73
C ASP A 66 -14.48 25.91 -3.62
N GLN A 67 -14.53 24.83 -4.40
CA GLN A 67 -15.64 23.87 -4.41
C GLN A 67 -15.34 22.63 -3.56
N MET A 68 -14.13 22.53 -3.00
CA MET A 68 -13.71 21.45 -2.11
C MET A 68 -13.85 21.86 -0.64
N ILE A 69 -14.22 20.90 0.21
CA ILE A 69 -14.09 21.05 1.67
C ILE A 69 -12.77 20.41 2.09
N ILE A 70 -11.88 21.19 2.70
CA ILE A 70 -10.65 20.67 3.31
C ILE A 70 -11.00 20.10 4.68
N VAL A 71 -10.79 18.79 4.83
CA VAL A 71 -11.07 18.08 6.09
C VAL A 71 -9.84 18.06 6.98
N SER A 72 -8.66 17.83 6.40
CA SER A 72 -7.39 17.87 7.13
C SER A 72 -6.20 18.16 6.20
N GLN A 73 -5.10 18.58 6.80
CA GLN A 73 -3.80 18.70 6.14
C GLN A 73 -2.84 17.65 6.71
N ASN A 74 -2.09 16.98 5.83
CA ASN A 74 -1.10 15.97 6.18
C ASN A 74 0.31 16.51 5.99
N ALA A 75 1.27 15.91 6.69
CA ALA A 75 2.69 16.18 6.50
C ALA A 75 3.28 15.55 5.21
N SER A 76 2.49 14.75 4.46
CA SER A 76 2.95 14.14 3.22
C SER A 76 2.96 15.16 2.08
N GLU A 77 4.13 15.39 1.49
CA GLU A 77 4.33 16.37 0.41
C GLU A 77 3.57 16.04 -0.88
N TYR A 78 3.21 14.78 -1.08
CA TYR A 78 2.52 14.32 -2.28
C TYR A 78 1.06 13.92 -2.02
N GLN A 79 0.56 14.09 -0.79
CA GLN A 79 -0.84 13.93 -0.37
C GLN A 79 -1.22 14.97 0.70
N LYS A 80 -1.05 16.27 0.36
CA LYS A 80 -1.08 17.37 1.33
C LYS A 80 -2.43 17.57 2.01
N TYR A 81 -3.53 17.42 1.29
CA TYR A 81 -4.87 17.67 1.81
C TYR A 81 -5.74 16.43 1.67
N TYR A 82 -6.52 16.14 2.72
CA TYR A 82 -7.68 15.28 2.61
C TYR A 82 -8.90 16.17 2.35
N ILE A 83 -9.54 15.98 1.20
CA ILE A 83 -10.64 16.85 0.73
C ILE A 83 -11.91 16.05 0.47
N VAL A 84 -13.03 16.77 0.43
CA VAL A 84 -14.33 16.24 0.04
C VAL A 84 -14.94 17.13 -1.03
N HIS A 85 -15.40 16.51 -2.13
CA HIS A 85 -16.30 17.12 -3.11
C HIS A 85 -17.77 17.00 -2.64
N PRO A 86 -18.43 18.08 -2.20
CA PRO A 86 -19.75 17.98 -1.55
C PRO A 86 -20.84 17.43 -2.47
N LYS A 87 -20.74 17.70 -3.79
CA LYS A 87 -21.75 17.30 -4.79
C LYS A 87 -21.81 15.79 -5.07
N VAL A 88 -20.78 15.05 -4.66
CA VAL A 88 -20.67 13.60 -4.83
C VAL A 88 -20.55 12.85 -3.51
N PHE A 89 -20.59 13.55 -2.37
CA PHE A 89 -20.53 12.93 -1.05
C PHE A 89 -21.63 11.88 -0.88
N HIS A 90 -21.25 10.68 -0.43
CA HIS A 90 -22.12 9.51 -0.28
C HIS A 90 -22.73 8.94 -1.57
N LYS A 91 -22.40 9.45 -2.76
CA LYS A 91 -22.76 8.76 -4.01
C LYS A 91 -21.90 7.51 -4.19
N PHE A 92 -22.47 6.51 -4.86
CA PHE A 92 -21.74 5.29 -5.27
C PHE A 92 -21.37 5.38 -6.75
N GLY A 93 -20.10 5.16 -7.09
CA GLY A 93 -19.65 5.11 -8.47
C GLY A 93 -18.14 5.21 -8.62
N ILE A 94 -17.69 5.39 -9.85
CA ILE A 94 -16.35 5.88 -10.19
C ILE A 94 -16.47 7.39 -10.38
N PHE A 95 -15.49 8.15 -9.90
CA PHE A 95 -15.50 9.60 -10.03
C PHE A 95 -14.33 10.05 -10.88
N ALA A 96 -14.62 10.80 -11.95
CA ALA A 96 -13.67 11.25 -12.97
C ALA A 96 -12.77 12.39 -12.47
N PHE A 97 -12.16 12.19 -11.30
CA PHE A 97 -11.10 13.00 -10.72
C PHE A 97 -10.11 12.07 -9.99
N PRO A 98 -8.84 12.48 -9.80
CA PRO A 98 -7.82 11.61 -9.24
C PRO A 98 -8.15 11.11 -7.82
N HIS A 99 -7.94 9.82 -7.57
CA HIS A 99 -7.97 9.22 -6.22
C HIS A 99 -6.89 9.83 -5.31
N GLN A 100 -5.69 9.98 -5.88
CA GLN A 100 -4.51 10.54 -5.22
C GLN A 100 -3.75 11.38 -6.25
N PRO A 101 -2.98 12.41 -5.84
CA PRO A 101 -2.30 13.32 -6.77
C PRO A 101 -1.19 12.65 -7.60
N VAL A 102 -0.70 11.50 -7.14
CA VAL A 102 0.47 10.81 -7.68
C VAL A 102 0.11 9.75 -8.72
N PHE A 103 -1.15 9.32 -8.77
CA PHE A 103 -1.62 8.24 -9.65
C PHE A 103 -2.65 8.73 -10.66
N SER A 104 -2.69 8.07 -11.82
CA SER A 104 -3.72 8.32 -12.84
C SER A 104 -5.08 7.71 -12.51
N ASP A 105 -5.16 6.86 -11.48
CA ASP A 105 -6.40 6.27 -10.98
C ASP A 105 -7.45 7.34 -10.64
N CYS A 106 -8.62 7.22 -11.26
CA CYS A 106 -9.83 7.90 -10.82
C CYS A 106 -10.28 7.39 -9.45
N GLU A 107 -10.92 8.25 -8.66
CA GLU A 107 -11.51 7.85 -7.38
C GLU A 107 -12.56 6.75 -7.58
N GLY A 108 -12.48 5.68 -6.78
CA GLY A 108 -13.28 4.47 -6.97
C GLY A 108 -12.93 3.59 -8.18
N GLY A 109 -12.06 4.06 -9.08
CA GLY A 109 -11.61 3.34 -10.27
C GLY A 109 -10.23 2.69 -10.13
N CYS A 110 -9.84 1.98 -11.17
CA CYS A 110 -8.52 1.38 -11.34
C CYS A 110 -7.91 1.84 -12.66
N GLY A 111 -6.82 2.61 -12.57
CA GLY A 111 -6.12 3.18 -13.70
C GLY A 111 -5.06 2.25 -14.30
N LYS A 112 -4.13 2.85 -15.07
CA LYS A 112 -3.07 2.14 -15.79
C LYS A 112 -2.24 1.22 -14.89
N LYS A 113 -1.93 1.68 -13.68
CA LYS A 113 -1.11 0.94 -12.70
C LYS A 113 -1.71 -0.43 -12.35
N GLU A 114 -3.04 -0.50 -12.24
CA GLU A 114 -3.73 -1.73 -11.84
C GLU A 114 -3.60 -2.84 -12.89
N LYS A 115 -3.28 -2.52 -14.16
CA LYS A 115 -3.01 -3.53 -15.21
C LYS A 115 -1.93 -4.53 -14.80
N ASN A 116 -1.01 -4.13 -13.90
CA ASN A 116 0.04 -4.98 -13.38
C ASN A 116 -0.49 -6.20 -12.60
N ILE A 117 -1.74 -6.17 -12.11
CA ILE A 117 -2.37 -7.32 -11.41
C ILE A 117 -2.38 -8.58 -12.29
N LEU A 118 -2.56 -8.42 -13.61
CA LEU A 118 -2.62 -9.53 -14.57
C LEU A 118 -1.26 -10.24 -14.73
N LEU A 119 -0.19 -9.46 -14.68
CA LEU A 119 1.18 -9.98 -14.76
C LEU A 119 1.58 -10.60 -13.43
N MET A 120 1.36 -9.87 -12.34
CA MET A 120 1.76 -10.29 -11.00
C MET A 120 1.01 -11.51 -10.52
N GLN A 121 -0.27 -11.69 -10.87
CA GLN A 121 -1.03 -12.90 -10.53
C GLN A 121 -0.38 -14.17 -11.10
N LYS A 122 0.29 -14.08 -12.26
CA LYS A 122 0.98 -15.22 -12.88
C LYS A 122 2.39 -15.44 -12.33
N LYS A 123 3.09 -14.35 -12.00
CA LYS A 123 4.48 -14.39 -11.56
C LYS A 123 4.65 -14.61 -10.05
N PHE A 124 3.69 -14.13 -9.25
CA PHE A 124 3.82 -14.07 -7.81
C PHE A 124 3.17 -15.30 -7.17
N GLU A 125 3.98 -16.26 -6.75
CA GLU A 125 3.54 -17.55 -6.22
C GLU A 125 2.59 -17.40 -5.03
N TYR A 126 2.94 -16.50 -4.11
CA TYR A 126 2.16 -16.17 -2.93
C TYR A 126 0.97 -15.25 -3.23
N SER A 127 0.44 -15.24 -4.46
CA SER A 127 -0.76 -14.47 -4.78
C SER A 127 -1.99 -15.03 -4.06
N ALA A 128 -2.77 -14.15 -3.42
CA ALA A 128 -4.08 -14.49 -2.88
C ALA A 128 -5.15 -14.62 -3.97
N ILE A 129 -4.88 -14.13 -5.19
CA ILE A 129 -5.80 -14.21 -6.32
C ILE A 129 -5.71 -15.61 -6.91
N LYS A 130 -6.83 -16.33 -6.88
CA LYS A 130 -6.96 -17.66 -7.47
C LYS A 130 -6.99 -17.57 -8.99
N GLU A 131 -7.84 -16.68 -9.51
CA GLU A 131 -8.04 -16.48 -10.94
C GLU A 131 -8.59 -15.07 -11.21
N ILE A 132 -8.21 -14.52 -12.36
CA ILE A 132 -8.88 -13.37 -12.96
C ILE A 132 -10.05 -13.92 -13.78
N VAL A 133 -11.27 -13.57 -13.39
CA VAL A 133 -12.50 -14.02 -14.04
C VAL A 133 -12.77 -13.18 -15.30
N ASP A 134 -12.57 -11.87 -15.20
CA ASP A 134 -12.87 -10.94 -16.29
C ASP A 134 -12.09 -9.63 -16.14
N VAL A 135 -11.95 -8.91 -17.25
CA VAL A 135 -11.43 -7.54 -17.31
C VAL A 135 -12.45 -6.72 -18.09
N ILE A 136 -13.19 -5.87 -17.38
CA ILE A 136 -14.33 -5.13 -17.93
C ILE A 136 -13.86 -3.70 -18.26
N ASP A 137 -14.03 -3.31 -19.52
CA ASP A 137 -13.69 -1.97 -20.00
C ASP A 137 -14.53 -0.90 -19.28
N VAL A 138 -13.88 0.20 -18.93
CA VAL A 138 -14.52 1.41 -18.39
C VAL A 138 -14.41 2.50 -19.45
N PRO A 139 -15.46 3.31 -19.70
CA PRO A 139 -15.42 4.43 -20.64
C PRO A 139 -14.64 5.64 -20.08
N ILE A 140 -13.46 5.37 -19.50
CA ILE A 140 -12.46 6.32 -19.02
C ILE A 140 -11.11 5.77 -19.52
N HIS A 141 -10.31 6.63 -20.16
CA HIS A 141 -9.04 6.22 -20.77
C HIS A 141 -8.16 5.44 -19.78
N ASP A 142 -7.62 4.30 -20.23
CA ASP A 142 -6.74 3.41 -19.45
C ASP A 142 -7.34 2.79 -18.17
N HIS A 143 -8.65 2.87 -17.95
CA HIS A 143 -9.31 2.29 -16.78
C HIS A 143 -10.02 0.98 -17.11
N ASN A 144 -9.96 0.04 -16.16
CA ASN A 144 -10.67 -1.25 -16.23
C ASN A 144 -11.19 -1.65 -14.85
N ILE A 145 -12.19 -2.52 -14.83
CA ILE A 145 -12.62 -3.25 -13.63
C ILE A 145 -12.07 -4.67 -13.72
N TYR A 146 -11.35 -5.10 -12.69
CA TYR A 146 -10.78 -6.45 -12.64
C TYR A 146 -11.66 -7.34 -11.75
N ALA A 147 -12.34 -8.30 -12.37
CA ALA A 147 -13.13 -9.30 -11.68
C ALA A 147 -12.26 -10.51 -11.34
N TYR A 148 -12.19 -10.92 -10.08
CA TYR A 148 -11.34 -12.04 -9.66
C TYR A 148 -11.91 -12.82 -8.48
N ARG A 149 -11.41 -14.05 -8.31
CA ARG A 149 -11.68 -14.87 -7.12
C ARG A 149 -10.44 -14.95 -6.25
N LEU A 150 -10.66 -15.00 -4.94
CA LEU A 150 -9.61 -15.19 -3.96
C LEU A 150 -9.45 -16.67 -3.59
N LYS A 151 -8.23 -17.06 -3.24
CA LYS A 151 -7.95 -18.34 -2.57
C LYS A 151 -8.55 -18.31 -1.16
N SER A 152 -9.01 -19.45 -0.66
CA SER A 152 -9.31 -19.60 0.76
C SER A 152 -7.98 -19.84 1.48
N VAL A 153 -7.51 -18.83 2.21
CA VAL A 153 -6.22 -18.87 2.88
C VAL A 153 -6.40 -18.73 4.39
N ARG A 154 -5.67 -19.54 5.14
CA ARG A 154 -5.45 -19.41 6.58
C ARG A 154 -3.97 -19.56 6.79
N GLY A 155 -3.43 -18.82 7.76
CA GLY A 155 -2.02 -18.86 8.06
C GLY A 155 -1.75 -18.38 9.46
N SER A 156 -0.46 -18.31 9.75
CA SER A 156 0.15 -17.94 11.01
C SER A 156 1.34 -17.03 10.73
N TYR A 157 1.98 -16.50 11.77
CA TYR A 157 3.19 -15.69 11.63
C TYR A 157 4.32 -16.41 10.84
N LYS A 158 4.34 -17.75 10.82
CA LYS A 158 5.31 -18.54 10.03
C LYS A 158 5.15 -18.34 8.52
N ASP A 159 3.91 -18.15 8.06
CA ASP A 159 3.63 -17.83 6.66
C ASP A 159 4.15 -16.43 6.30
N THR A 160 4.14 -15.49 7.25
CA THR A 160 4.77 -14.16 7.07
C THR A 160 6.27 -14.29 6.86
N ILE A 161 6.94 -15.19 7.60
CA ILE A 161 8.39 -15.42 7.48
C ILE A 161 8.72 -16.04 6.12
N GLN A 162 7.95 -17.05 5.69
CA GLN A 162 8.11 -17.65 4.35
C GLN A 162 7.85 -16.62 3.25
N PHE A 163 6.85 -15.76 3.41
CA PHE A 163 6.57 -14.67 2.50
C PHE A 163 7.75 -13.68 2.42
N ILE A 164 8.34 -13.29 3.55
CA ILE A 164 9.53 -12.41 3.61
C ILE A 164 10.71 -13.05 2.87
N GLU A 165 10.98 -14.33 3.14
CA GLU A 165 12.04 -15.08 2.47
C GLU A 165 11.82 -15.12 0.95
N TYR A 166 10.58 -15.40 0.52
CA TYR A 166 10.20 -15.44 -0.88
C TYR A 166 10.40 -14.09 -1.58
N ILE A 167 9.85 -12.98 -1.04
CA ILE A 167 9.95 -11.67 -1.71
C ILE A 167 11.39 -11.18 -1.79
N LEU A 168 12.23 -11.52 -0.80
CA LEU A 168 13.65 -11.21 -0.83
C LEU A 168 14.41 -12.06 -1.85
N SER A 169 14.15 -13.37 -1.90
CA SER A 169 14.83 -14.28 -2.82
C SER A 169 14.47 -14.00 -4.28
N GLU A 170 13.18 -13.76 -4.55
CA GLU A 170 12.66 -13.52 -5.89
C GLU A 170 12.68 -12.04 -6.31
N ASN A 171 13.23 -11.16 -5.46
CA ASN A 171 13.41 -9.73 -5.76
C ASN A 171 12.10 -8.94 -5.91
N PHE A 172 11.01 -9.38 -5.30
CA PHE A 172 9.77 -8.62 -5.25
C PHE A 172 9.86 -7.51 -4.20
N CYS A 173 9.64 -6.28 -4.65
CA CYS A 173 9.72 -5.06 -3.85
C CYS A 173 8.43 -4.24 -3.96
N SER A 174 8.23 -3.34 -3.01
CA SER A 174 7.12 -2.38 -2.99
C SER A 174 7.56 -1.06 -2.34
N ALA A 175 6.67 -0.07 -2.34
CA ALA A 175 6.94 1.22 -1.74
C ALA A 175 7.08 1.14 -0.22
N TRP A 176 8.10 1.79 0.34
CA TRP A 176 8.46 1.66 1.77
C TRP A 176 7.47 2.33 2.73
N ASP A 177 6.68 3.29 2.27
CA ASP A 177 5.66 4.01 3.04
C ASP A 177 4.23 3.50 2.81
N LYS A 178 4.09 2.38 2.09
CA LYS A 178 2.80 1.72 1.89
C LYS A 178 2.41 0.90 3.11
N ASN A 179 1.12 0.84 3.41
CA ASN A 179 0.56 -0.11 4.38
C ASN A 179 0.51 -1.53 3.78
N LEU A 180 1.67 -2.18 3.65
CA LEU A 180 1.80 -3.49 2.99
C LEU A 180 1.05 -4.60 3.71
N TRP A 181 0.93 -4.54 5.04
CA TRP A 181 0.17 -5.56 5.79
C TRP A 181 -1.31 -5.61 5.41
N ALA A 182 -1.92 -4.46 5.06
CA ALA A 182 -3.31 -4.43 4.60
C ALA A 182 -3.54 -5.11 3.23
N ASP A 183 -2.45 -5.30 2.47
CA ASP A 183 -2.46 -6.00 1.19
C ASP A 183 -2.30 -7.51 1.36
N ILE A 184 -1.86 -7.99 2.52
CA ILE A 184 -1.61 -9.39 2.83
C ILE A 184 -2.84 -10.04 3.46
N MET A 185 -3.17 -11.24 2.98
CA MET A 185 -4.25 -12.09 3.46
C MET A 185 -3.69 -13.38 4.05
N GLY A 186 -4.29 -13.83 5.15
CA GLY A 186 -3.93 -15.11 5.76
C GLY A 186 -2.45 -15.20 6.12
N TYR A 187 -1.85 -14.09 6.58
CA TYR A 187 -0.46 -13.98 7.03
C TYR A 187 0.64 -14.19 5.98
N GLY A 188 0.36 -14.57 4.74
CA GLY A 188 1.42 -14.77 3.74
C GLY A 188 1.02 -14.59 2.28
N TYR A 189 -0.25 -14.29 1.98
CA TYR A 189 -0.73 -14.21 0.60
C TYR A 189 -1.05 -12.79 0.18
N LEU A 190 -0.41 -12.30 -0.87
CA LEU A 190 -0.57 -10.94 -1.35
C LEU A 190 -1.82 -10.80 -2.22
N ARG A 191 -2.78 -9.96 -1.79
CA ARG A 191 -3.98 -9.63 -2.57
C ARG A 191 -3.75 -8.45 -3.49
N ASP A 192 -3.17 -7.36 -2.99
CA ASP A 192 -2.94 -6.16 -3.78
C ASP A 192 -1.51 -6.13 -4.32
N MET A 193 -1.35 -6.62 -5.55
CA MET A 193 -0.05 -6.79 -6.19
C MET A 193 0.30 -5.68 -7.18
N ALA A 194 -0.61 -4.75 -7.48
CA ALA A 194 -0.40 -3.79 -8.56
C ALA A 194 0.80 -2.86 -8.31
N ASP A 195 1.07 -2.57 -7.04
CA ASP A 195 2.15 -1.69 -6.59
C ASP A 195 3.50 -2.40 -6.41
N TRP A 196 3.56 -3.72 -6.65
CA TRP A 196 4.77 -4.50 -6.49
C TRP A 196 5.57 -4.58 -7.80
N PHE A 197 6.89 -4.56 -7.68
CA PHE A 197 7.83 -4.54 -8.80
C PHE A 197 9.08 -5.37 -8.50
N GLU A 198 9.79 -5.80 -9.54
CA GLU A 198 11.03 -6.57 -9.40
C GLU A 198 12.23 -5.63 -9.27
N SER A 199 13.07 -5.80 -8.25
CA SER A 199 14.36 -5.12 -8.14
C SER A 199 15.36 -5.83 -7.23
N LYS A 200 16.61 -5.88 -7.67
CA LYS A 200 17.75 -6.44 -6.91
C LYS A 200 18.44 -5.41 -6.01
N GLU A 201 18.09 -4.14 -6.13
CA GLU A 201 18.75 -3.05 -5.40
C GLU A 201 18.41 -3.09 -3.91
N LEU A 202 19.43 -2.87 -3.05
CA LEU A 202 19.25 -2.88 -1.60
C LEU A 202 18.18 -1.89 -1.14
N LYS A 203 18.16 -0.68 -1.71
CA LYS A 203 17.19 0.38 -1.35
C LYS A 203 15.73 -0.06 -1.47
N HIS A 204 15.43 -0.92 -2.46
CA HIS A 204 14.08 -1.44 -2.67
C HIS A 204 13.77 -2.61 -1.74
N LYS A 205 14.72 -3.54 -1.55
CA LYS A 205 14.56 -4.67 -0.61
C LYS A 205 14.39 -4.18 0.82
N LEU A 206 15.30 -3.31 1.28
CA LEU A 206 15.27 -2.75 2.62
C LEU A 206 14.00 -1.92 2.85
N GLY A 207 13.64 -1.07 1.88
CA GLY A 207 12.39 -0.30 1.94
C GLY A 207 11.14 -1.17 2.05
N THR A 208 11.09 -2.27 1.30
CA THR A 208 9.95 -3.21 1.32
C THR A 208 9.81 -3.89 2.68
N ILE A 209 10.91 -4.43 3.23
CA ILE A 209 10.88 -5.08 4.55
C ILE A 209 10.56 -4.07 5.65
N TYR A 210 11.13 -2.87 5.58
CA TYR A 210 10.80 -1.79 6.51
C TYR A 210 9.30 -1.46 6.48
N GLY A 211 8.71 -1.25 5.28
CA GLY A 211 7.28 -0.94 5.14
C GLY A 211 6.38 -2.07 5.63
N LEU A 212 6.77 -3.32 5.38
CA LEU A 212 6.05 -4.50 5.85
C LEU A 212 6.08 -4.59 7.38
N LEU A 213 7.26 -4.49 8.00
CA LEU A 213 7.38 -4.55 9.46
C LEU A 213 6.68 -3.39 10.15
N LYS A 214 6.79 -2.17 9.61
CA LYS A 214 6.12 -0.99 10.14
C LYS A 214 4.60 -1.18 10.14
N SER A 215 4.04 -1.61 9.01
CA SER A 215 2.59 -1.84 8.90
C SER A 215 2.11 -3.02 9.74
N LEU A 216 2.93 -4.07 9.88
CA LEU A 216 2.64 -5.19 10.77
C LEU A 216 2.65 -4.76 12.24
N LEU A 217 3.68 -4.03 12.71
CA LEU A 217 3.77 -3.54 14.08
C LEU A 217 2.55 -2.68 14.47
N GLN A 218 2.09 -1.83 13.54
CA GLN A 218 0.90 -0.98 13.75
C GLN A 218 -0.41 -1.77 13.81
N ALA A 219 -0.49 -2.91 13.11
CA ALA A 219 -1.71 -3.72 13.03
C ALA A 219 -1.79 -4.80 14.12
N ASP A 220 -0.67 -5.47 14.38
CA ASP A 220 -0.55 -6.58 15.31
C ASP A 220 0.88 -6.70 15.85
N LYS A 221 1.09 -6.10 17.03
CA LYS A 221 2.38 -6.09 17.72
C LYS A 221 2.89 -7.49 18.07
N TYR A 222 2.00 -8.43 18.44
CA TYR A 222 2.42 -9.77 18.85
C TYR A 222 2.92 -10.58 17.64
N THR A 223 2.18 -10.53 16.53
CA THR A 223 2.64 -11.16 15.29
C THR A 223 3.97 -10.55 14.81
N TYR A 224 4.16 -9.24 14.93
CA TYR A 224 5.45 -8.60 14.66
C TYR A 224 6.58 -9.18 15.54
N GLU A 225 6.37 -9.28 16.85
CA GLU A 225 7.37 -9.81 17.79
C GLU A 225 7.74 -11.27 17.47
N ASP A 226 6.75 -12.11 17.18
CA ASP A 226 6.97 -13.51 16.76
C ASP A 226 7.79 -13.59 15.47
N VAL A 227 7.47 -12.75 14.47
CA VAL A 227 8.23 -12.68 13.21
C VAL A 227 9.67 -12.26 13.46
N VAL A 228 9.91 -11.20 14.23
CA VAL A 228 11.27 -10.69 14.50
C VAL A 228 12.09 -11.70 15.30
N LYS A 229 11.52 -12.28 16.35
CA LYS A 229 12.18 -13.27 17.20
C LYS A 229 12.56 -14.52 16.43
N GLU A 230 11.63 -15.08 15.67
CA GLU A 230 11.89 -16.30 14.88
C GLU A 230 12.85 -16.03 13.71
N THR A 231 12.78 -14.84 13.09
CA THR A 231 13.58 -14.54 11.91
C THR A 231 15.02 -14.21 12.29
N ILE A 232 15.26 -13.34 13.27
CA ILE A 232 16.61 -12.81 13.56
C ILE A 232 17.01 -12.92 15.04
N GLY A 233 16.19 -13.57 15.88
CA GLY A 233 16.53 -13.83 17.28
C GLY A 233 16.50 -12.59 18.19
N LEU A 234 16.01 -11.45 17.71
CA LEU A 234 15.90 -10.23 18.51
C LEU A 234 14.57 -10.22 19.26
N GLU A 235 14.59 -9.85 20.53
CA GLU A 235 13.41 -9.68 21.35
C GLU A 235 13.00 -8.20 21.40
N GLN A 236 11.70 -7.94 21.24
CA GLN A 236 11.00 -6.65 21.37
C GLN A 236 11.88 -5.39 21.30
N LEU A 237 12.13 -4.90 20.09
CA LEU A 237 12.73 -3.57 19.86
C LEU A 237 11.66 -2.65 19.27
N GLY A 238 11.53 -1.45 19.85
CA GLY A 238 10.52 -0.45 19.48
C GLY A 238 10.63 0.07 18.04
N GLU A 239 9.67 0.90 17.64
CA GLU A 239 9.56 1.43 16.26
C GLU A 239 10.85 2.09 15.76
N VAL A 240 11.61 2.74 16.65
CA VAL A 240 12.89 3.38 16.34
C VAL A 240 13.95 2.41 15.82
N TYR A 241 13.86 1.10 16.10
CA TYR A 241 14.81 0.10 15.64
C TYR A 241 14.40 -0.59 14.33
N LEU A 242 13.23 -0.26 13.76
CA LEU A 242 12.73 -0.89 12.54
C LEU A 242 13.70 -0.87 11.36
N PRO A 243 14.42 0.24 11.05
CA PRO A 243 15.41 0.24 9.97
C PRO A 243 16.50 -0.83 10.17
N TYR A 244 16.94 -1.02 11.42
CA TYR A 244 17.98 -1.99 11.76
C TYR A 244 17.45 -3.44 11.73
N ILE A 245 16.24 -3.68 12.24
CA ILE A 245 15.58 -4.99 12.15
C ILE A 245 15.39 -5.38 10.68
N ALA A 246 14.88 -4.46 9.85
CA ALA A 246 14.71 -4.70 8.44
C ALA A 246 16.05 -5.05 7.76
N ALA A 247 17.13 -4.33 8.11
CA ALA A 247 18.47 -4.62 7.61
C ALA A 247 18.98 -6.01 8.01
N LYS A 248 18.76 -6.45 9.26
CA LYS A 248 19.12 -7.79 9.73
C LYS A 248 18.35 -8.90 9.00
N ILE A 249 17.07 -8.69 8.72
CA ILE A 249 16.27 -9.63 7.92
C ILE A 249 16.79 -9.70 6.48
N VAL A 250 17.10 -8.55 5.87
CA VAL A 250 17.71 -8.50 4.53
C VAL A 250 19.07 -9.20 4.51
N ASP A 251 19.91 -9.02 5.54
CA ASP A 251 21.19 -9.70 5.67
C ASP A 251 21.05 -11.22 5.76
N LYS A 252 20.06 -11.72 6.51
CA LYS A 252 19.77 -13.15 6.63
C LYS A 252 19.48 -13.80 5.27
N TYR A 253 18.61 -13.18 4.46
CA TYR A 253 18.12 -13.79 3.21
C TYR A 253 18.87 -13.31 1.96
N CYS A 254 19.58 -12.19 2.02
CA CYS A 254 20.30 -11.57 0.91
C CYS A 254 21.65 -10.98 1.37
N PRO A 255 22.55 -11.74 2.01
CA PRO A 255 23.75 -11.20 2.67
C PRO A 255 24.66 -10.40 1.71
N LYS A 256 24.77 -10.84 0.46
CA LYS A 256 25.58 -10.16 -0.57
C LYS A 256 25.10 -8.74 -0.91
N CYS A 257 23.82 -8.42 -0.68
CA CYS A 257 23.28 -7.09 -1.04
C CYS A 257 23.55 -6.02 0.03
N ILE A 258 23.92 -6.43 1.25
CA ILE A 258 24.07 -5.53 2.40
C ILE A 258 25.44 -5.68 3.10
N SER A 259 26.31 -6.58 2.62
CA SER A 259 27.60 -6.93 3.24
C SER A 259 28.59 -5.79 3.48
N TYR A 260 28.36 -4.61 2.88
CA TYR A 260 29.19 -3.42 3.10
C TYR A 260 28.78 -2.63 4.36
N LEU A 261 27.68 -2.99 5.02
CA LEU A 261 27.25 -2.42 6.29
C LEU A 261 27.69 -3.32 7.45
N ASP A 262 28.29 -2.72 8.48
CA ASP A 262 28.58 -3.43 9.74
C ASP A 262 27.31 -3.52 10.60
N LEU A 263 26.51 -4.56 10.38
CA LEU A 263 25.30 -4.80 11.16
C LEU A 263 25.60 -5.42 12.53
N ASN A 264 26.84 -5.80 12.85
CA ASN A 264 27.17 -6.37 14.16
C ASN A 264 27.37 -5.28 15.22
N ASN A 265 27.60 -4.05 14.78
CA ASN A 265 27.75 -2.89 15.64
C ASN A 265 26.68 -1.83 15.34
N PHE A 266 25.58 -1.84 16.10
CA PHE A 266 24.52 -0.86 15.94
C PHE A 266 24.96 0.52 16.47
N THR A 267 25.18 1.47 15.55
CA THR A 267 25.62 2.84 15.86
C THR A 267 24.70 3.88 15.23
N PRO A 268 24.68 5.14 15.72
CA PRO A 268 23.94 6.23 15.07
C PRO A 268 24.33 6.45 13.60
N LYS A 269 25.61 6.22 13.25
CA LYS A 269 26.10 6.33 11.86
C LYS A 269 25.54 5.22 10.96
N LEU A 270 25.45 3.99 11.48
CA LEU A 270 24.77 2.91 10.77
C LEU A 270 23.28 3.26 10.58
N TYR A 271 22.62 3.72 11.64
CA TYR A 271 21.21 4.10 11.60
C TYR A 271 20.92 5.19 10.57
N GLU A 272 21.75 6.23 10.52
CA GLU A 272 21.70 7.27 9.48
C GLU A 272 21.82 6.68 8.07
N SER A 273 22.77 5.76 7.88
CA SER A 273 23.00 5.10 6.58
C SER A 273 21.79 4.28 6.14
N LEU A 274 21.15 3.56 7.07
CA LEU A 274 19.94 2.78 6.79
C LEU A 274 18.78 3.68 6.35
N TRP A 275 18.57 4.82 7.01
CA TRP A 275 17.56 5.78 6.56
C TRP A 275 17.84 6.37 5.19
N LYS A 276 19.11 6.71 4.87
CA LYS A 276 19.49 7.16 3.53
C LYS A 276 19.17 6.09 2.49
N ILE A 277 19.44 4.82 2.77
CA ILE A 277 19.12 3.71 1.87
C ILE A 277 17.61 3.58 1.69
N ILE A 278 16.81 3.56 2.76
CA ILE A 278 15.34 3.47 2.69
C ILE A 278 14.75 4.62 1.86
N TYR A 279 15.15 5.86 2.17
CA TYR A 279 14.64 7.06 1.48
C TYR A 279 15.13 7.20 0.04
N SER A 280 16.27 6.60 -0.32
CA SER A 280 16.69 6.50 -1.72
C SER A 280 15.84 5.52 -2.55
N GLY A 281 15.06 4.65 -1.90
CA GLY A 281 14.15 3.72 -2.55
C GLY A 281 12.91 4.40 -3.14
N LYS A 282 11.93 3.58 -3.54
CA LYS A 282 10.62 4.08 -4.01
C LYS A 282 9.68 4.23 -2.81
N SER A 283 9.13 5.42 -2.64
CA SER A 283 7.87 5.64 -1.91
C SER A 283 6.67 5.57 -2.87
N CYS A 284 5.45 5.65 -2.33
CA CYS A 284 4.21 5.51 -3.10
C CYS A 284 4.14 6.44 -4.31
N CYS A 285 4.64 7.68 -4.20
CA CYS A 285 4.62 8.64 -5.31
C CYS A 285 5.47 8.20 -6.53
N HIS A 286 6.51 7.40 -6.31
CA HIS A 286 7.44 6.97 -7.36
C HIS A 286 6.95 5.75 -8.16
N LEU A 287 5.84 5.12 -7.76
CA LEU A 287 5.40 3.85 -8.35
C LEU A 287 4.90 4.00 -9.79
N GLU A 288 4.29 5.14 -10.15
CA GLU A 288 3.82 5.39 -11.51
C GLU A 288 4.76 6.28 -12.32
N ASN A 289 5.40 7.27 -11.69
CA ASN A 289 6.33 8.19 -12.35
C ASN A 289 7.47 8.59 -11.40
N ASP A 290 8.56 7.83 -11.41
CA ASP A 290 9.71 8.03 -10.52
C ASP A 290 10.35 9.41 -10.71
N ASP A 291 10.70 9.75 -11.95
CA ASP A 291 11.41 10.99 -12.30
C ASP A 291 10.64 12.25 -11.88
N LYS A 292 9.31 12.25 -12.04
CA LYS A 292 8.46 13.38 -11.62
C LYS A 292 8.55 13.67 -10.12
N TRP A 293 8.74 12.63 -9.32
CA TRP A 293 8.69 12.71 -7.86
C TRP A 293 10.06 12.57 -7.19
N ASP A 294 11.15 12.49 -7.95
CA ASP A 294 12.52 12.28 -7.45
C ASP A 294 12.91 13.30 -6.36
N TYR A 295 12.48 14.55 -6.50
CA TYR A 295 12.72 15.63 -5.52
C TYR A 295 12.18 15.32 -4.11
N ILE A 296 11.23 14.40 -3.97
CA ILE A 296 10.71 13.94 -2.66
C ILE A 296 11.83 13.28 -1.84
N ARG A 297 12.80 12.62 -2.48
CA ARG A 297 13.93 11.99 -1.79
C ARG A 297 14.77 13.01 -1.02
N ASP A 298 15.02 14.18 -1.60
CA ASP A 298 15.76 15.27 -0.95
C ASP A 298 15.02 15.78 0.29
N ILE A 299 13.70 15.91 0.21
CA ILE A 299 12.87 16.32 1.35
C ILE A 299 12.95 15.25 2.45
N LEU A 300 12.85 13.97 2.10
CA LEU A 300 12.95 12.88 3.07
C LEU A 300 14.33 12.82 3.74
N PHE A 301 15.41 13.07 3.01
CA PHE A 301 16.76 13.14 3.58
C PHE A 301 16.87 14.24 4.65
N SER A 302 16.13 15.34 4.53
CA SER A 302 16.09 16.40 5.54
C SER A 302 15.51 15.95 6.89
N TYR A 303 14.75 14.85 6.93
CA TYR A 303 14.17 14.31 8.16
C TYR A 303 15.10 13.41 8.96
N ILE A 304 16.20 12.94 8.35
CA ILE A 304 17.14 12.00 8.98
C ILE A 304 17.73 12.51 10.31
N PRO A 305 18.13 13.78 10.45
CA PRO A 305 18.61 14.29 11.75
C PRO A 305 17.60 14.11 12.89
N GLY A 306 16.29 14.26 12.60
CA GLY A 306 15.22 14.04 13.57
C GLY A 306 15.15 12.58 14.04
N HIS A 307 15.27 11.63 13.11
CA HIS A 307 15.32 10.20 13.46
C HIS A 307 16.50 9.85 14.36
N ILE A 308 17.67 10.44 14.09
CA ILE A 308 18.87 10.25 14.91
C ILE A 308 18.65 10.82 16.32
N GLN A 309 18.01 11.98 16.44
CA GLN A 309 17.69 12.58 17.74
C GLN A 309 16.77 11.67 18.57
N ILE A 310 15.74 11.10 17.96
CA ILE A 310 14.82 10.15 18.62
C ILE A 310 15.59 8.90 19.08
N LEU A 311 16.45 8.34 18.22
CA LEU A 311 17.30 7.20 18.59
C LEU A 311 18.21 7.52 19.78
N MET A 312 18.85 8.69 19.78
CA MET A 312 19.73 9.11 20.86
C MET A 312 18.99 9.28 22.19
N GLN A 313 17.74 9.77 22.17
CA GLN A 313 16.89 9.83 23.35
C GLN A 313 16.58 8.43 23.90
N GLU A 314 16.25 7.48 23.03
CA GLU A 314 15.97 6.09 23.42
C GLU A 314 17.19 5.38 24.00
N LEU A 315 18.36 5.54 23.34
CA LEU A 315 19.61 4.95 23.84
C LEU A 315 20.04 5.52 25.18
N ASN A 316 19.64 6.76 25.50
CA ASN A 316 19.93 7.39 26.78
C ASN A 316 18.92 6.99 27.86
N SER A 317 17.65 6.74 27.52
CA SER A 317 16.62 6.31 28.48
C SER A 317 16.87 4.90 29.02
N HIS A 318 17.55 4.05 28.25
CA HIS A 318 17.88 2.66 28.61
C HIS A 318 19.25 2.49 29.30
N LYS A 319 19.98 3.60 29.56
CA LYS A 319 21.27 3.62 30.27
C LYS A 319 21.13 3.89 31.78
N ILE A 320 19.91 3.79 32.34
CA ILE A 320 19.62 4.00 33.76
C ILE A 320 19.63 2.67 34.51
#